data_AF-A0A518U5N4-F1
#
_entry.id   AF-A0A518U5N4-F1
#
_cell.length_a   1.000
_cell.length_b   1.000
_cell.length_c   1.000
_cell.angle_alpha   90.00
_cell.angle_beta   90.00
_cell.angle_gamma   90.00
#
_symmetry.space_group_name_H-M   'P 1'
#
loop_
_entity.id
_entity.type
_entity.pdbx_description
1 polymer ?
#
loop_
_entity_poly.entity_id
_entity_poly.type
_entity_poly.pdbx_seq_one_letter_code
_entity_poly.pdbx_strand_id
1 'polypeptide(L)'
;METLFLQFLSALVGGLVVYVFGIRKLSIELRNAFIQKQMSEFYSPIAGCRKRIRAKSEVRGKVSAAASEAWAELCAPYSETKQPMLNHEKLYAPYGKIIEYDNNQLREELIPLYRKMLDLFTYKYWLADEDTRAHYQEFLEFIEIWERYLAEALPGGVLRKLGHTEENVLPFYEHVERKLSALQEEINAKSFWKLRL
;
A
#
# COMPACT_ATOMS: atom_id res chain seq x y z
N MET A 1 1.45 -3.01 -69.74
CA MET A 1 2.05 -2.09 -68.75
C MET A 1 1.14 -1.89 -67.54
N GLU A 2 -0.17 -1.73 -67.71
CA GLU A 2 -1.11 -1.47 -66.61
C GLU A 2 -1.18 -2.58 -65.54
N THR A 3 -1.10 -3.85 -65.93
CA THR A 3 -1.14 -5.00 -65.00
C THR A 3 0.06 -5.08 -64.06
N LEU A 4 1.27 -4.79 -64.58
CA LEU A 4 2.49 -4.72 -63.77
C LEU A 4 2.45 -3.55 -62.78
N PHE A 5 1.89 -2.41 -63.19
CA PHE A 5 1.73 -1.25 -62.32
C PHE A 5 0.75 -1.52 -61.17
N LEU A 6 -0.36 -2.22 -61.46
CA LEU A 6 -1.32 -2.67 -60.44
C LEU A 6 -0.70 -3.66 -59.45
N GLN A 7 0.14 -4.59 -59.91
CA GLN A 7 0.84 -5.55 -59.05
C GLN A 7 1.88 -4.87 -58.15
N PHE A 8 2.60 -3.87 -58.66
CA PHE A 8 3.50 -3.05 -57.84
C PHE A 8 2.75 -2.24 -56.80
N LEU A 9 1.63 -1.60 -57.18
CA LEU A 9 0.78 -0.86 -56.25
C LEU A 9 0.20 -1.76 -55.16
N SER A 10 -0.27 -2.97 -55.50
CA SER A 10 -0.82 -3.90 -54.51
C SER A 10 0.26 -4.39 -53.53
N ALA A 11 1.47 -4.66 -54.00
CA ALA A 11 2.61 -5.01 -53.15
C ALA A 11 3.02 -3.84 -52.23
N LEU A 12 3.02 -2.60 -52.73
CA LEU A 12 3.30 -1.40 -51.95
C LEU A 12 2.25 -1.16 -50.85
N VAL A 13 0.97 -1.28 -51.19
CA VAL A 13 -0.13 -1.17 -50.23
C VAL A 13 -0.05 -2.28 -49.19
N GLY A 14 0.21 -3.53 -49.61
CA GLY A 14 0.40 -4.66 -48.70
C GLY A 14 1.55 -4.43 -47.72
N GLY A 15 2.70 -3.96 -48.21
CA GLY A 15 3.86 -3.62 -47.39
C GLY A 15 3.56 -2.50 -46.38
N LEU A 16 2.85 -1.45 -46.81
CA LEU A 16 2.46 -0.33 -45.95
C LEU A 16 1.48 -0.77 -44.86
N VAL A 17 0.49 -1.61 -45.19
CA VAL A 17 -0.44 -2.17 -44.21
C VAL A 17 0.32 -2.99 -43.16
N VAL A 18 1.19 -3.91 -43.57
CA VAL A 18 1.98 -4.73 -42.63
C VAL A 18 2.85 -3.85 -41.74
N TYR A 19 3.50 -2.83 -42.30
CA TYR A 19 4.32 -1.89 -41.53
C TYR A 19 3.51 -1.12 -40.47
N VAL A 20 2.37 -0.55 -40.85
CA VAL A 20 1.50 0.20 -39.93
C VAL A 20 0.95 -0.70 -38.83
N PHE A 21 0.50 -1.91 -39.17
CA PHE A 21 0.05 -2.90 -38.19
C PHE A 21 1.18 -3.36 -37.26
N GLY A 22 2.39 -3.55 -37.80
CA GLY A 22 3.58 -3.91 -37.02
C GLY A 22 3.93 -2.87 -35.97
N ILE A 23 3.97 -1.58 -36.35
CA ILE A 23 4.24 -0.49 -35.40
C ILE A 23 3.14 -0.41 -34.33
N ARG A 24 1.87 -0.52 -34.72
CA ARG A 24 0.75 -0.49 -33.77
C ARG A 24 0.84 -1.65 -32.77
N LYS A 25 1.12 -2.86 -33.25
CA LYS A 25 1.29 -4.05 -32.40
C LYS A 25 2.43 -3.85 -31.42
N LEU A 26 3.60 -3.40 -31.89
CA LEU A 26 4.77 -3.16 -31.05
C LEU A 26 4.48 -2.09 -29.97
N SER A 27 3.84 -0.99 -30.34
CA SER A 27 3.45 0.07 -29.40
C SER A 27 2.52 -0.45 -28.30
N ILE A 28 1.54 -1.29 -28.65
CA ILE A 28 0.64 -1.94 -27.69
C ILE A 28 1.42 -2.89 -26.77
N GLU A 29 2.34 -3.69 -27.31
CA GLU A 29 3.16 -4.63 -26.53
C GLU A 29 4.06 -3.89 -25.53
N LEU A 30 4.72 -2.82 -25.96
CA LEU A 30 5.56 -1.99 -25.08
C LEU A 30 4.73 -1.34 -23.96
N ARG A 31 3.56 -0.79 -24.29
CA ARG A 31 2.64 -0.23 -23.29
C ARG A 31 2.16 -1.28 -22.30
N ASN A 32 1.72 -2.45 -22.78
CA ASN A 32 1.25 -3.52 -21.90
C ASN A 32 2.38 -4.05 -21.01
N ALA A 33 3.60 -4.17 -21.54
CA ALA A 33 4.77 -4.54 -20.76
C ALA A 33 5.07 -3.49 -19.68
N PHE A 34 4.92 -2.21 -19.97
CA PHE A 34 5.08 -1.15 -18.97
C PHE A 34 4.02 -1.24 -17.86
N ILE A 35 2.74 -1.39 -18.22
CA ILE A 35 1.64 -1.55 -17.24
C ILE A 35 1.87 -2.79 -16.38
N GLN A 36 2.29 -3.90 -16.98
CA GLN A 36 2.60 -5.11 -16.25
C GLN A 36 3.73 -4.88 -15.24
N LYS A 37 4.78 -4.12 -15.59
CA LYS A 37 5.83 -3.72 -14.65
C LYS A 37 5.30 -2.81 -13.54
N GLN A 38 4.46 -1.82 -13.86
CA GLN A 38 3.82 -0.98 -12.83
C GLN A 38 3.04 -1.82 -11.82
N MET A 39 2.25 -2.79 -12.31
CA MET A 39 1.50 -3.67 -11.44
C MET A 39 2.39 -4.60 -10.62
N SER A 40 3.31 -5.33 -11.25
CA SER A 40 4.06 -6.41 -10.60
C SER A 40 5.21 -5.90 -9.73
N GLU A 41 5.85 -4.80 -10.12
CA GLU A 41 7.04 -4.28 -9.44
C GLU A 41 6.74 -3.11 -8.50
N PHE A 42 5.60 -2.43 -8.64
CA PHE A 42 5.28 -1.23 -7.85
C PHE A 42 3.96 -1.37 -7.07
N TYR A 43 2.81 -1.33 -7.74
CA TYR A 43 1.51 -1.23 -7.07
C TYR A 43 1.13 -2.49 -6.29
N SER A 44 1.32 -3.70 -6.84
CA SER A 44 0.95 -4.93 -6.13
C SER A 44 1.82 -5.19 -4.90
N PRO A 45 3.16 -5.03 -4.95
CA PRO A 45 4.00 -5.14 -3.74
C PRO A 45 3.61 -4.15 -2.63
N ILE A 46 3.35 -2.89 -2.98
CA ILE A 46 2.92 -1.86 -2.02
C ILE A 46 1.54 -2.22 -1.43
N ALA A 47 0.57 -2.59 -2.27
CA ALA A 47 -0.75 -3.03 -1.84
C ALA A 47 -0.68 -4.27 -0.93
N GLY A 48 0.22 -5.22 -1.23
CA GLY A 48 0.45 -6.41 -0.41
C GLY A 48 0.97 -6.06 0.99
N CYS A 49 1.94 -5.14 1.08
CA CYS A 49 2.43 -4.64 2.36
C CYS A 49 1.31 -3.95 3.15
N ARG A 50 0.54 -3.08 2.49
CA ARG A 50 -0.61 -2.39 3.09
C ARG A 50 -1.66 -3.37 3.63
N LYS A 51 -2.04 -4.41 2.86
CA LYS A 51 -2.98 -5.44 3.31
C LYS A 51 -2.49 -6.16 4.57
N ARG A 52 -1.20 -6.50 4.64
CA ARG A 52 -0.62 -7.14 5.83
C ARG A 52 -0.66 -6.20 7.04
N ILE A 53 -0.29 -4.92 6.86
CA ILE A 53 -0.35 -3.91 7.93
C ILE A 53 -1.78 -3.73 8.43
N ARG A 54 -2.75 -3.61 7.53
CA ARG A 54 -4.17 -3.48 7.85
C ARG A 54 -4.66 -4.68 8.66
N ALA A 55 -4.44 -5.90 8.18
CA ALA A 55 -4.90 -7.11 8.85
C ALA A 55 -4.35 -7.24 10.27
N LYS A 56 -3.06 -6.95 10.48
CA LYS A 56 -2.45 -6.95 11.82
C LYS A 56 -3.02 -5.86 12.72
N SER A 57 -3.19 -4.65 12.18
CA SER A 57 -3.73 -3.52 12.94
C SER A 57 -5.19 -3.73 13.34
N GLU A 58 -6.00 -4.37 12.49
CA GLU A 58 -7.39 -4.76 12.82
C GLU A 58 -7.43 -5.80 13.94
N VAL A 59 -6.54 -6.81 13.93
CA VAL A 59 -6.42 -7.79 15.02
C VAL A 59 -6.01 -7.10 16.31
N ARG A 60 -4.99 -6.22 16.26
CA ARG A 60 -4.55 -5.43 17.41
C ARG A 60 -5.69 -4.61 18.00
N GLY A 61 -6.46 -3.92 17.16
CA GLY A 61 -7.62 -3.13 17.60
C GLY A 61 -8.67 -3.98 18.32
N LYS A 62 -9.01 -5.16 17.79
CA LYS A 62 -9.95 -6.10 18.42
C LYS A 62 -9.45 -6.59 19.78
N VAL A 63 -8.18 -7.00 19.86
CA VAL A 63 -7.56 -7.47 21.11
C VAL A 63 -7.50 -6.35 22.14
N SER A 64 -7.05 -5.16 21.74
CA SER A 64 -6.96 -3.99 22.61
C SER A 64 -8.34 -3.56 23.15
N ALA A 65 -9.39 -3.63 22.33
CA ALA A 65 -10.74 -3.30 22.75
C ALA A 65 -11.25 -4.31 23.80
N ALA A 66 -11.15 -5.62 23.51
CA ALA A 66 -11.55 -6.67 24.44
C ALA A 66 -10.76 -6.64 25.75
N ALA A 67 -9.45 -6.37 25.67
CA ALA A 67 -8.59 -6.20 26.84
C ALA A 67 -8.99 -4.98 27.68
N SER A 68 -9.34 -3.87 27.04
CA SER A 68 -9.79 -2.66 27.74
C SER A 68 -11.13 -2.87 28.45
N GLU A 69 -12.07 -3.58 27.81
CA GLU A 69 -13.36 -3.95 28.39
C GLU A 69 -13.20 -4.88 29.60
N ALA A 70 -12.46 -5.99 29.44
CA ALA A 70 -12.19 -6.93 30.53
C ALA A 70 -11.45 -6.27 31.71
N TRP A 71 -10.54 -5.33 31.43
CA TRP A 71 -9.89 -4.55 32.47
C TRP A 71 -10.86 -3.62 33.20
N ALA A 72 -11.76 -2.96 32.47
CA ALA A 72 -12.76 -2.08 33.05
C ALA A 72 -13.75 -2.86 33.95
N GLU A 73 -14.21 -4.04 33.51
CA GLU A 73 -15.05 -4.93 34.31
C GLU A 73 -14.37 -5.37 35.61
N LEU A 74 -13.08 -5.71 35.54
CA LEU A 74 -12.29 -6.10 36.72
C LEU A 74 -12.14 -4.93 37.70
N CYS A 75 -12.03 -3.71 37.19
CA CYS A 75 -11.93 -2.50 38.01
C CYS A 75 -13.27 -2.01 38.57
N ALA A 76 -14.41 -2.38 37.96
CA ALA A 76 -15.73 -1.85 38.31
C ALA A 76 -16.09 -2.05 39.80
N PRO A 77 -15.92 -3.23 40.42
CA PRO A 77 -16.22 -3.42 41.85
C PRO A 77 -15.42 -2.50 42.78
N TYR A 78 -14.17 -2.20 42.44
CA TYR A 78 -13.30 -1.32 43.23
C TYR A 78 -13.70 0.16 43.09
N SER A 79 -14.09 0.55 41.87
CA SER A 79 -14.60 1.90 41.60
C SER A 79 -15.94 2.16 42.32
N GLU A 80 -16.87 1.21 42.27
CA GLU A 80 -18.18 1.32 42.91
C GLU A 80 -18.10 1.35 44.44
N THR A 81 -17.23 0.54 45.02
CA THR A 81 -17.03 0.46 46.47
C THR A 81 -16.07 1.52 47.02
N LYS A 82 -15.48 2.36 46.15
CA LYS A 82 -14.39 3.31 46.47
C LYS A 82 -13.23 2.67 47.24
N GLN A 83 -13.00 1.38 47.03
CA GLN A 83 -11.92 0.65 47.68
C GLN A 83 -10.66 0.67 46.81
N PRO A 84 -9.47 0.84 47.40
CA PRO A 84 -8.22 0.77 46.65
C PRO A 84 -7.99 -0.67 46.16
N MET A 85 -7.58 -0.79 44.90
CA MET A 85 -7.20 -2.07 44.31
C MET A 85 -5.76 -2.44 44.72
N LEU A 86 -5.61 -3.07 45.89
CA LEU A 86 -4.30 -3.35 46.51
C LEU A 86 -3.38 -4.25 45.66
N ASN A 87 -3.94 -5.08 44.79
CA ASN A 87 -3.19 -5.98 43.91
C ASN A 87 -3.15 -5.50 42.45
N HIS A 88 -3.26 -4.18 42.22
CA HIS A 88 -3.38 -3.61 40.88
C HIS A 88 -2.30 -4.10 39.91
N GLU A 89 -1.02 -4.01 40.28
CA GLU A 89 0.09 -4.42 39.41
C GLU A 89 -0.01 -5.89 39.01
N LYS A 90 -0.33 -6.78 39.96
CA LYS A 90 -0.47 -8.21 39.70
C LYS A 90 -1.65 -8.53 38.79
N LEU A 91 -2.77 -7.81 38.96
CA LEU A 91 -3.98 -7.97 38.16
C LEU A 91 -3.81 -7.35 36.76
N TYR A 92 -3.04 -6.27 36.65
CA TYR A 92 -2.75 -5.59 35.38
C TYR A 92 -1.67 -6.29 34.56
N ALA A 93 -0.76 -7.04 35.19
CA ALA A 93 0.39 -7.67 34.52
C ALA A 93 0.03 -8.42 33.22
N PRO A 94 -1.05 -9.22 33.13
CA PRO A 94 -1.46 -9.85 31.87
C PRO A 94 -1.85 -8.84 30.76
N TYR A 95 -2.50 -7.73 31.11
CA TYR A 95 -2.88 -6.67 30.18
C TYR A 95 -1.65 -5.86 29.72
N GLY A 96 -0.70 -5.62 30.63
CA GLY A 96 0.59 -5.02 30.29
C GLY A 96 1.37 -5.84 29.26
N LYS A 97 1.27 -7.18 29.31
CA LYS A 97 1.87 -8.07 28.30
C LYS A 97 1.26 -7.94 26.91
N ILE A 98 -0.02 -7.58 26.80
CA ILE A 98 -0.67 -7.28 25.51
C ILE A 98 -0.04 -6.03 24.90
N ILE A 99 0.12 -4.97 25.70
CA ILE A 99 0.75 -3.71 25.26
C ILE A 99 2.21 -3.95 24.84
N GLU A 100 2.95 -4.74 25.60
CA GLU A 100 4.34 -5.11 25.27
C GLU A 100 4.41 -5.86 23.92
N TYR A 101 3.51 -6.83 23.71
CA TYR A 101 3.41 -7.55 22.45
C TYR A 101 3.10 -6.62 21.28
N ASP A 102 2.14 -5.71 21.44
CA ASP A 102 1.72 -4.76 20.40
C ASP A 102 2.82 -3.76 20.04
N ASN A 103 3.56 -3.27 21.04
CA ASN A 103 4.73 -2.41 20.83
C ASN A 103 5.84 -3.14 20.08
N ASN A 104 6.10 -4.39 20.43
CA ASN A 104 7.07 -5.22 19.72
C ASN A 104 6.61 -5.51 18.29
N GLN A 105 5.33 -5.82 18.06
CA GLN A 105 4.79 -6.02 16.72
C GLN A 105 4.90 -4.75 15.87
N LEU A 106 4.63 -3.57 16.44
CA LEU A 106 4.82 -2.29 15.75
C LEU A 106 6.27 -2.13 15.30
N ARG A 107 7.22 -2.28 16.22
CA ARG A 107 8.66 -2.07 15.97
C ARG A 107 9.26 -3.10 15.01
N GLU A 108 8.98 -4.38 15.22
CA GLU A 108 9.67 -5.48 14.53
C GLU A 108 8.95 -5.96 13.27
N GLU A 109 7.66 -5.66 13.11
CA GLU A 109 6.89 -6.11 11.96
C GLU A 109 6.28 -4.98 11.13
N LEU A 110 5.55 -4.05 11.75
CA LEU A 110 4.77 -3.05 11.01
C LEU A 110 5.64 -1.96 10.41
N ILE A 111 6.53 -1.35 11.20
CA ILE A 111 7.46 -0.31 10.69
C ILE A 111 8.36 -0.85 9.57
N PRO A 112 8.94 -2.06 9.67
CA PRO A 112 9.67 -2.66 8.55
C PRO A 112 8.85 -2.82 7.26
N LEU A 113 7.55 -3.08 7.35
CA LEU A 113 6.68 -3.11 6.15
C LEU A 113 6.49 -1.72 5.55
N TYR A 114 6.34 -0.68 6.36
CA TYR A 114 6.29 0.70 5.89
C TYR A 114 7.61 1.10 5.20
N ARG A 115 8.77 0.80 5.81
CA ARG A 115 10.08 1.01 5.19
C ARG A 115 10.16 0.33 3.83
N LYS A 116 9.75 -0.93 3.74
CA LYS A 116 9.72 -1.68 2.47
C LYS A 116 8.84 -0.99 1.42
N MET A 117 7.69 -0.44 1.81
CA MET A 117 6.85 0.33 0.89
C MET A 117 7.55 1.60 0.40
N LEU A 118 8.25 2.31 1.28
CA LEU A 118 9.01 3.52 0.93
C LEU A 118 10.21 3.20 0.04
N ASP A 119 10.92 2.11 0.31
CA ASP A 119 12.02 1.62 -0.53
C ASP A 119 11.52 1.29 -1.94
N LEU A 120 10.39 0.60 -2.04
CA LEU A 120 9.74 0.32 -3.33
C LEU A 120 9.36 1.63 -4.03
N PHE A 121 8.71 2.55 -3.32
CA PHE A 121 8.31 3.84 -3.89
C PHE A 121 9.54 4.61 -4.41
N THR A 122 10.62 4.67 -3.63
CA THR A 122 11.86 5.38 -3.97
C THR A 122 12.58 4.72 -5.14
N TYR A 123 12.83 3.40 -5.08
CA TYR A 123 13.62 2.69 -6.08
C TYR A 123 12.88 2.53 -7.42
N LYS A 124 11.56 2.40 -7.35
CA LYS A 124 10.69 2.24 -8.52
C LYS A 124 9.88 3.50 -8.81
N TYR A 125 10.36 4.67 -8.40
CA TYR A 125 9.69 5.96 -8.59
C TYR A 125 9.31 6.25 -10.05
N TRP A 126 10.10 5.75 -11.00
CA TRP A 126 9.84 5.86 -12.43
C TRP A 126 8.60 5.08 -12.91
N LEU A 127 8.14 4.07 -12.15
CA LEU A 127 6.90 3.33 -12.39
C LEU A 127 5.67 4.03 -11.77
N ALA A 128 5.86 4.97 -10.84
CA ALA A 128 4.78 5.77 -10.29
C ALA A 128 4.33 6.81 -11.33
N ASP A 129 3.02 6.97 -11.50
CA ASP A 129 2.45 8.09 -12.25
C ASP A 129 2.50 9.41 -11.44
N GLU A 130 2.23 10.54 -12.09
CA GLU A 130 2.33 11.87 -11.48
C GLU A 130 1.46 12.01 -10.23
N ASP A 131 0.20 11.55 -10.30
CA ASP A 131 -0.71 11.56 -9.16
C ASP A 131 -0.18 10.71 -7.99
N THR A 132 0.39 9.54 -8.28
CA THR A 132 0.97 8.67 -7.27
C THR A 132 2.16 9.36 -6.60
N ARG A 133 3.04 9.98 -7.40
CA ARG A 133 4.24 10.68 -6.91
C ARG A 133 3.92 11.82 -5.95
N ALA A 134 2.76 12.47 -6.10
CA ALA A 134 2.32 13.53 -5.20
C ALA A 134 2.23 13.07 -3.72
N HIS A 135 2.01 11.77 -3.49
CA HIS A 135 1.94 11.20 -2.13
C HIS A 135 3.31 10.86 -1.52
N TYR A 136 4.41 10.99 -2.26
CA TYR A 136 5.73 10.53 -1.79
C TYR A 136 6.20 11.26 -0.53
N GLN A 137 6.09 12.58 -0.51
CA GLN A 137 6.56 13.40 0.60
C GLN A 137 5.82 13.08 1.90
N GLU A 138 4.48 13.03 1.84
CA GLU A 138 3.63 12.72 3.00
C GLU A 138 3.89 11.31 3.54
N PHE A 139 4.08 10.33 2.65
CA PHE A 139 4.38 8.96 3.07
C PHE A 139 5.78 8.84 3.69
N LEU A 140 6.78 9.54 3.15
CA LEU A 140 8.12 9.61 3.73
C LEU A 140 8.10 10.26 5.11
N GLU A 141 7.41 11.40 5.25
CA GLU A 141 7.27 12.10 6.53
C GLU A 141 6.62 11.21 7.58
N PHE A 142 5.56 10.49 7.20
CA PHE A 142 4.90 9.55 8.10
C PHE A 142 5.86 8.50 8.67
N ILE A 143 6.75 7.95 7.83
CA ILE A 143 7.72 6.95 8.27
C ILE A 143 8.81 7.59 9.13
N GLU A 144 9.36 8.72 8.71
CA GLU A 144 10.42 9.44 9.43
C GLU A 144 9.99 9.83 10.86
N ILE A 145 8.74 10.24 11.06
CA ILE A 145 8.22 10.52 12.41
C ILE A 145 8.21 9.25 13.28
N TRP A 146 7.80 8.11 12.73
CA TRP A 146 7.87 6.83 13.44
C TRP A 146 9.31 6.41 13.76
N GLU A 147 10.24 6.59 12.82
CA GLU A 147 11.67 6.30 13.04
C GLU A 147 12.22 7.11 14.20
N ARG A 148 11.96 8.42 14.23
CA ARG A 148 12.42 9.29 15.32
C ARG A 148 11.80 8.92 16.65
N TYR A 149 10.53 8.55 16.66
CA TYR A 149 9.85 8.10 17.87
C TYR A 149 10.46 6.79 18.40
N LEU A 150 10.68 5.80 17.53
CA LEU A 150 11.27 4.52 17.92
C LEU A 150 12.75 4.62 18.31
N ALA A 151 13.48 5.60 17.76
CA ALA A 151 14.84 5.93 18.13
C ALA A 151 14.94 6.79 19.42
N GLU A 152 13.83 7.00 20.13
CA GLU A 152 13.75 7.84 21.34
C GLU A 152 14.19 9.30 21.12
N ALA A 153 14.29 9.73 19.85
CA ALA A 153 14.67 11.07 19.45
C ALA A 153 13.48 12.04 19.39
N LEU A 154 12.25 11.53 19.56
CA LEU A 154 11.03 12.31 19.55
C LEU A 154 10.18 12.03 20.80
N PRO A 155 10.02 12.99 21.71
CA PRO A 155 9.16 12.82 22.88
C PRO A 155 7.70 12.60 22.46
N GLY A 156 6.98 11.71 23.15
CA GLY A 156 5.56 11.42 22.85
C GLY A 156 4.64 12.64 22.96
N GLY A 157 5.00 13.64 23.77
CA GLY A 157 4.29 14.93 23.81
C GLY A 157 4.38 15.71 22.49
N VAL A 158 5.52 15.63 21.79
CA VAL A 158 5.71 16.25 20.47
C VAL A 158 4.98 15.44 19.40
N LEU A 159 5.06 14.10 19.45
CA LEU A 159 4.32 13.21 18.54
C LEU A 159 2.81 13.54 18.50
N ARG A 160 2.20 13.76 19.68
CA ARG A 160 0.79 14.17 19.77
C ARG A 160 0.49 15.53 19.13
N LYS A 161 1.41 16.49 19.25
CA LYS A 161 1.25 17.82 18.62
C LYS A 161 1.39 17.78 17.10
N LEU A 162 2.19 16.85 16.58
CA LEU A 162 2.33 16.64 15.14
C LEU A 162 1.07 16.01 14.52
N GLY A 163 0.12 15.52 15.33
CA GLY A 163 -1.09 14.88 14.81
C GLY A 163 -0.77 13.62 14.00
N HIS A 164 0.31 12.93 14.35
CA HIS A 164 0.83 11.81 13.58
C HIS A 164 -0.08 10.58 13.71
N THR A 165 -0.86 10.30 12.67
CA THR A 165 -1.80 9.16 12.64
C THR A 165 -1.75 8.44 11.30
N GLU A 166 -2.29 7.22 11.24
CA GLU A 166 -2.43 6.49 9.97
C GLU A 166 -3.42 7.18 9.01
N GLU A 167 -4.30 8.06 9.51
CA GLU A 167 -5.26 8.81 8.68
C GLU A 167 -4.55 9.73 7.69
N ASN A 168 -3.39 10.29 8.07
CA ASN A 168 -2.57 11.15 7.21
C ASN A 168 -2.16 10.45 5.90
N VAL A 169 -1.97 9.13 5.93
CA VAL A 169 -1.49 8.34 4.79
C VAL A 169 -2.60 7.51 4.13
N LEU A 170 -3.84 7.65 4.60
CA LEU A 170 -5.00 6.98 4.00
C LEU A 170 -5.20 7.34 2.51
N PRO A 171 -5.07 8.62 2.08
CA PRO A 171 -5.23 8.97 0.67
C PRO A 171 -4.28 8.22 -0.25
N PHE A 172 -3.03 8.01 0.19
CA PHE A 172 -2.05 7.23 -0.56
C PHE A 172 -2.48 5.76 -0.71
N TYR A 173 -3.00 5.13 0.35
CA TYR A 173 -3.44 3.74 0.30
C TYR A 173 -4.61 3.55 -0.65
N GLU A 174 -5.62 4.40 -0.56
CA GLU A 174 -6.77 4.38 -1.46
C GLU A 174 -6.36 4.61 -2.91
N HIS A 175 -5.39 5.52 -3.11
CA HIS A 175 -4.81 5.76 -4.42
C HIS A 175 -4.17 4.50 -5.01
N VAL A 176 -3.30 3.83 -4.26
CA VAL A 176 -2.61 2.61 -4.69
C VAL A 176 -3.60 1.50 -5.06
N GLU A 177 -4.61 1.26 -4.23
CA GLU A 177 -5.62 0.23 -4.49
C GLU A 177 -6.44 0.56 -5.75
N ARG A 178 -6.87 1.81 -5.89
CA ARG A 178 -7.61 2.27 -7.08
C ARG A 178 -6.80 2.15 -8.36
N LYS A 179 -5.53 2.59 -8.35
CA LYS A 179 -4.64 2.47 -9.51
C LYS A 179 -4.37 1.03 -9.87
N LEU A 180 -4.13 0.16 -8.88
CA LEU A 180 -3.93 -1.26 -9.13
C LEU A 180 -5.14 -1.89 -9.83
N SER A 181 -6.36 -1.60 -9.36
CA SER A 181 -7.60 -2.08 -9.99
C SER A 181 -7.75 -1.54 -11.42
N ALA A 182 -7.51 -0.25 -11.63
CA ALA A 182 -7.60 0.37 -12.96
C ALA A 182 -6.62 -0.26 -13.98
N LEU A 183 -5.38 -0.53 -13.56
CA LEU A 183 -4.37 -1.18 -14.41
C LEU A 183 -4.75 -2.64 -14.73
N GLN A 184 -5.34 -3.37 -13.77
CA GLN A 184 -5.87 -4.73 -13.99
C GLN A 184 -7.00 -4.73 -15.03
N GLU A 185 -7.94 -3.78 -14.91
CA GLU A 185 -9.02 -3.62 -15.88
C GLU A 185 -8.49 -3.27 -17.27
N GLU A 186 -7.48 -2.38 -17.37
CA GLU A 186 -6.89 -2.01 -18.66
C GLU A 186 -6.26 -3.22 -19.38
N ILE A 187 -5.52 -4.07 -18.66
CA ILE A 187 -4.93 -5.28 -19.23
C ILE A 187 -6.04 -6.27 -19.66
N ASN A 188 -7.04 -6.49 -18.80
CA ASN A 188 -8.11 -7.47 -19.07
C ASN A 188 -8.98 -7.06 -20.26
N ALA A 189 -9.35 -5.78 -20.35
CA ALA A 189 -10.13 -5.26 -21.47
C ALA A 189 -9.40 -5.45 -22.81
N LYS A 190 -8.08 -5.26 -22.85
CA LYS A 190 -7.29 -5.44 -24.07
C LYS A 190 -7.03 -6.92 -24.40
N SER A 191 -6.95 -7.78 -23.39
CA SER A 191 -6.89 -9.24 -23.59
C SER A 191 -8.15 -9.76 -24.29
N PHE A 192 -9.33 -9.22 -23.92
CA PHE A 192 -10.61 -9.57 -24.56
C PHE A 192 -10.65 -9.24 -26.06
N TRP A 193 -10.10 -8.10 -26.48
CA TRP A 193 -10.00 -7.73 -27.91
C TRP A 193 -8.93 -8.50 -28.68
N LYS A 194 -7.93 -9.09 -28.00
CA LYS A 194 -6.94 -10.00 -28.62
C LYS A 194 -7.50 -11.39 -28.95
N LEU A 195 -8.61 -11.81 -28.34
CA LEU A 195 -9.25 -13.12 -28.57
C LEU A 195 -10.34 -13.10 -29.65
N ARG A 196 -10.70 -11.92 -30.18
CA ARG A 196 -11.78 -11.73 -31.17
C ARG A 196 -11.30 -11.25 -32.55
N LEU A 197 -9.99 -11.14 -32.76
CA LEU A 197 -9.33 -10.89 -34.04
C LEU A 197 -8.51 -12.11 -34.42
#